data_AF-A0A1Y4U5C5-F1
#
_entry.id   AF-A0A1Y4U5C5-F1
#
_cell.length_a   1.000
_cell.length_b   1.000
_cell.length_c   1.000
_cell.angle_alpha   90.00
_cell.angle_beta   90.00
_cell.angle_gamma   90.00
#
_symmetry.space_group_name_H-M   'P 1'
#
loop_
_entity.id
_entity.type
_entity.pdbx_description
1 polymer ?
#
loop_
_entity_poly.entity_id
_entity_poly.type
_entity_poly.pdbx_seq_one_letter_code
_entity_poly.pdbx_strand_id
1 'polypeptide(L)'
;RFDGTTIIIDDIEGKIVKEIYELFCEGVYITKIKNYIKNFDMSRHKVKRILEDDVYIGINDLPQIIDQDLFETAQKIKNQRLSEIGKNKSDKSDECCLTEQNFKGKIVCGECGENYHRYKHGEEYIWNCSHKVFKRKIFCKNTSLSDEQIENIWSRIVDKINENPKLLECKENSLKQNSGRYQALD
;
A
#
# COMPACT_ATOMS: atom_id res chain seq x y z
N ARG A 1 16.84 3.08 -27.57
CA ARG A 1 16.77 2.21 -28.79
C ARG A 1 17.61 0.95 -28.54
N PHE A 2 17.21 -0.20 -29.09
CA PHE A 2 17.95 -1.46 -28.94
C PHE A 2 18.55 -1.85 -30.29
N ASP A 3 19.87 -1.96 -30.38
CA ASP A 3 20.59 -2.22 -31.63
C ASP A 3 21.03 -3.69 -31.79
N GLY A 4 20.59 -4.57 -30.88
CA GLY A 4 20.91 -6.00 -30.90
C GLY A 4 22.04 -6.41 -29.95
N THR A 5 22.77 -5.45 -29.35
CA THR A 5 23.84 -5.76 -28.38
C THR A 5 23.91 -4.79 -27.20
N THR A 6 23.50 -3.54 -27.38
CA THR A 6 23.60 -2.47 -26.37
C THR A 6 22.33 -1.63 -26.35
N ILE A 7 21.90 -1.23 -25.15
CA ILE A 7 20.80 -0.28 -24.99
C ILE A 7 21.36 1.14 -25.20
N ILE A 8 20.93 1.82 -26.25
CA ILE A 8 21.33 3.19 -26.57
C ILE A 8 20.27 4.16 -26.03
N ILE A 9 20.69 5.23 -25.36
CA ILE A 9 19.80 6.32 -24.93
C ILE A 9 19.23 7.00 -26.16
N ASP A 10 17.91 7.24 -26.18
CA ASP A 10 17.36 8.21 -27.13
C ASP A 10 17.68 9.62 -26.59
N ASP A 11 18.50 10.39 -27.30
CA ASP A 11 19.00 11.69 -26.86
C ASP A 11 17.89 12.67 -26.44
N ILE A 12 16.70 12.55 -27.02
CA ILE A 12 15.56 13.39 -26.67
C ILE A 12 14.94 12.90 -25.34
N GLU A 13 14.69 11.60 -25.22
CA GLU A 13 14.11 11.02 -24.00
C GLU A 13 15.06 11.16 -22.80
N GLY A 14 16.38 10.99 -23.01
CA GLY A 14 17.38 11.17 -21.97
C GLY A 14 17.43 12.59 -21.43
N LYS A 15 17.37 13.60 -22.31
CA LYS A 15 17.27 15.01 -21.90
C LYS A 15 16.02 15.28 -21.08
N ILE A 16 14.88 14.73 -21.49
CA ILE A 16 13.62 14.90 -20.77
C ILE A 16 13.69 14.27 -19.38
N VAL A 17 14.25 13.06 -19.24
CA VAL A 17 14.41 12.42 -17.93
C VAL A 17 15.27 13.29 -17.02
N LYS A 18 16.40 13.80 -17.51
CA LYS A 18 17.26 14.70 -16.73
C LYS A 18 16.52 15.97 -16.30
N GLU A 19 15.80 16.62 -17.21
CA GLU A 19 15.01 17.83 -16.93
C GLU A 19 13.91 17.57 -15.89
N ILE A 20 13.26 16.40 -15.91
CA ILE A 20 12.27 16.00 -14.89
C ILE A 20 12.89 15.99 -13.50
N TYR A 21 14.09 15.41 -13.35
CA TYR A 21 14.79 15.36 -12.07
C TYR A 21 15.21 16.75 -11.60
N GLU A 22 15.77 17.58 -12.50
CA GLU A 22 16.18 18.96 -12.20
C GLU A 22 14.99 19.81 -11.73
N LEU A 23 13.89 19.85 -12.49
CA LEU A 23 12.68 20.59 -12.13
C LEU A 23 12.10 20.11 -10.79
N PHE A 24 12.13 18.80 -10.52
CA PHE A 24 11.64 18.26 -9.26
C PHE A 24 12.52 18.71 -8.07
N CYS A 25 13.84 18.69 -8.25
CA CYS A 25 14.81 19.15 -7.25
C CYS A 25 14.76 20.66 -7.01
N GLU A 26 14.42 21.45 -8.03
CA GLU A 26 14.11 22.90 -7.91
C GLU A 26 12.80 23.18 -7.16
N GLY A 27 12.04 22.13 -6.82
CA GLY A 27 10.83 22.24 -6.02
C GLY A 27 9.54 22.25 -6.83
N VAL A 28 9.57 21.98 -8.13
CA VAL A 28 8.35 21.78 -8.91
C VAL A 28 7.63 20.50 -8.44
N TYR A 29 6.31 20.55 -8.29
CA TYR A 29 5.51 19.38 -7.93
C TYR A 29 5.28 18.48 -9.16
N ILE A 30 5.22 17.16 -8.96
CA ILE A 30 4.97 16.15 -10.01
C ILE A 30 3.79 16.51 -10.94
N THR A 31 2.73 17.09 -10.37
CA THR A 31 1.53 17.49 -11.13
C THR A 31 1.76 18.66 -12.09
N LYS A 32 2.78 19.48 -11.81
CA LYS A 32 3.10 20.71 -12.56
C LYS A 32 4.24 20.51 -13.55
N ILE A 33 5.10 19.51 -13.39
CA ILE A 33 6.27 19.25 -14.27
C ILE A 33 5.86 19.18 -15.76
N LYS A 34 4.71 18.57 -16.07
CA LYS A 34 4.18 18.50 -17.44
C LYS A 34 3.98 19.88 -18.13
N ASN A 35 3.87 20.95 -17.35
CA ASN A 35 3.66 22.30 -17.90
C ASN A 35 4.98 22.95 -18.37
N TYR A 36 6.14 22.42 -17.94
CA TYR A 36 7.46 22.98 -18.23
C TYR A 36 8.09 22.30 -19.45
N ILE A 37 7.84 21.00 -19.63
CA ILE A 37 8.44 20.20 -20.70
C ILE A 37 7.55 20.29 -21.95
N LYS A 38 7.99 21.07 -22.95
CA LYS A 38 7.30 21.21 -24.22
C LYS A 38 7.48 19.94 -25.06
N ASN A 39 6.45 19.56 -25.84
CA ASN A 39 6.48 18.45 -26.79
C ASN A 39 6.59 17.03 -26.18
N PHE A 40 6.30 16.86 -24.90
CA PHE A 40 6.22 15.54 -24.28
C PHE A 40 4.94 15.41 -23.44
N ASP A 41 3.90 14.84 -24.04
CA ASP A 41 2.65 14.59 -23.32
C ASP A 41 2.83 13.42 -22.33
N MET A 42 2.70 13.72 -21.04
CA MET A 42 3.04 12.83 -19.95
C MET A 42 2.01 12.89 -18.85
N SER A 43 1.56 11.71 -18.41
CA SER A 43 0.73 11.62 -17.22
C SER A 43 1.56 11.83 -15.95
N ARG A 44 0.93 12.35 -14.90
CA ARG A 44 1.53 12.45 -13.56
C ARG A 44 2.09 11.11 -13.04
N HIS A 45 1.50 9.99 -13.46
CA HIS A 45 1.93 8.65 -13.08
C HIS A 45 3.24 8.28 -13.74
N LYS A 46 3.44 8.67 -15.01
CA LYS A 46 4.69 8.44 -15.73
C LYS A 46 5.83 9.26 -15.13
N VAL A 47 5.60 10.53 -14.81
CA VAL A 47 6.58 11.39 -14.11
C VAL A 47 6.94 10.80 -12.74
N LYS A 48 5.95 10.36 -11.97
CA LYS A 48 6.17 9.70 -10.68
C LYS A 48 7.06 8.45 -10.82
N ARG A 49 6.77 7.59 -11.80
CA ARG A 49 7.53 6.36 -12.05
C ARG A 49 8.98 6.67 -12.40
N ILE A 50 9.21 7.70 -13.24
CA ILE A 50 10.57 8.12 -13.60
C ILE A 50 11.36 8.52 -12.35
N LEU A 51 10.78 9.37 -11.50
CA LEU A 51 11.40 9.81 -10.24
C LEU A 51 11.56 8.68 -9.19
N GLU A 52 11.06 7.47 -9.46
CA GLU A 52 11.13 6.31 -8.56
C GLU A 52 12.14 5.26 -9.01
N ASP A 53 12.57 5.32 -10.28
CA ASP A 53 13.36 4.27 -10.93
C ASP A 53 14.85 4.61 -10.85
N ASP A 54 15.66 3.69 -10.33
CA ASP A 54 17.11 3.85 -10.15
C ASP A 54 17.92 3.46 -11.41
N VAL A 55 17.27 2.85 -12.39
CA VAL A 55 17.86 2.49 -13.69
C VAL A 55 18.53 3.67 -14.40
N TYR A 56 18.07 4.90 -14.16
CA TYR A 56 18.61 6.12 -14.78
C TYR A 56 20.00 6.51 -14.28
N ILE A 57 20.46 5.93 -13.17
CA ILE A 57 21.82 6.09 -12.64
C ILE A 57 22.82 5.20 -13.42
N GLY A 58 22.34 4.29 -14.28
CA GLY A 58 23.19 3.41 -15.08
C GLY A 58 23.48 2.06 -14.42
N ILE A 59 22.50 1.52 -13.67
CA ILE A 59 22.58 0.19 -13.06
C ILE A 59 22.36 -0.89 -14.14
N ASN A 60 23.02 -2.05 -14.02
CA ASN A 60 22.85 -3.22 -14.92
C ASN A 60 23.23 -2.95 -16.40
N ASP A 61 24.41 -2.38 -16.65
CA ASP A 61 24.93 -2.08 -17.99
C ASP A 61 24.04 -1.12 -18.81
N LEU A 62 23.14 -0.40 -18.13
CA LEU A 62 22.35 0.66 -18.72
C LEU A 62 23.17 1.94 -18.79
N PRO A 63 22.98 2.74 -19.85
CA PRO A 63 23.68 4.00 -19.97
C PRO A 63 23.12 5.02 -18.94
N GLN A 64 24.02 5.66 -18.22
CA GLN A 64 23.70 6.66 -17.20
C GLN A 64 23.05 7.90 -17.83
N ILE A 65 21.91 8.34 -17.28
CA ILE A 65 21.19 9.55 -17.69
C ILE A 65 21.30 10.65 -16.62
N ILE A 66 21.30 10.26 -15.35
CA ILE A 66 21.40 11.18 -14.20
C ILE A 66 22.51 10.73 -13.25
N ASP A 67 23.02 11.68 -12.46
CA ASP A 67 23.99 11.38 -11.40
C ASP A 67 23.32 10.83 -10.15
N GLN A 68 24.06 10.00 -9.40
CA GLN A 68 23.62 9.45 -8.11
C GLN A 68 23.17 10.57 -7.15
N ASP A 69 23.93 11.66 -7.08
CA ASP A 69 23.63 12.81 -6.21
C ASP A 69 22.28 13.47 -6.55
N LEU A 70 21.96 13.56 -7.85
CA LEU A 70 20.69 14.12 -8.31
C LEU A 70 19.52 13.20 -7.96
N PHE A 71 19.71 11.89 -8.14
CA PHE A 71 18.73 10.89 -7.74
C PHE A 71 18.47 10.91 -6.22
N GLU A 72 19.52 10.91 -5.41
CA GLU A 72 19.41 10.95 -3.96
C GLU A 72 18.74 12.23 -3.45
N THR A 73 19.07 13.37 -4.05
CA THR A 73 18.43 14.65 -3.73
C THR A 73 16.93 14.60 -4.02
N ALA A 74 16.53 14.03 -5.16
CA ALA A 74 15.12 13.83 -5.49
C ALA A 74 14.42 12.89 -4.48
N GLN A 75 15.05 11.80 -4.06
CA GLN A 75 14.46 10.91 -3.04
C GLN A 75 14.33 11.61 -1.68
N LYS A 76 15.31 12.42 -1.27
CA LYS A 76 15.26 13.22 -0.03
C LYS A 76 14.07 14.19 -0.05
N ILE A 77 13.93 14.98 -1.11
CA ILE A 77 12.81 15.94 -1.28
C ILE A 77 11.47 15.23 -1.28
N LYS A 78 11.38 14.07 -1.95
CA LYS A 78 10.16 13.26 -1.98
C LYS A 78 9.77 12.77 -0.59
N ASN A 79 10.72 12.22 0.16
CA ASN A 79 10.48 11.73 1.52
C ASN A 79 10.11 12.88 2.46
N GLN A 80 10.75 14.04 2.34
CA GLN A 80 10.37 15.25 3.09
C GLN A 80 8.92 15.67 2.78
N ARG A 81 8.53 15.72 1.50
CA ARG A 81 7.14 16.06 1.11
C ARG A 81 6.12 15.04 1.63
N LEU A 82 6.51 13.78 1.74
CA LEU A 82 5.65 12.73 2.33
C LEU A 82 5.53 12.89 3.84
N SER A 83 6.61 13.30 4.53
CA SER A 83 6.62 13.56 5.98
C SER A 83 5.71 14.71 6.35
N GLU A 84 5.78 15.82 5.59
CA GLU A 84 4.93 17.00 5.77
C GLU A 84 3.43 16.68 5.66
N ILE A 85 3.05 15.63 4.92
CA ILE A 85 1.65 15.21 4.70
C ILE A 85 1.27 14.03 5.61
N GLY A 86 2.17 13.57 6.49
CA GLY A 86 1.94 12.40 7.36
C GLY A 86 1.77 11.09 6.57
N LYS A 87 2.37 10.99 5.37
CA LYS A 87 2.33 9.81 4.48
C LYS A 87 3.69 9.13 4.36
N ASN A 88 4.58 9.35 5.31
CA ASN A 88 5.84 8.63 5.39
C ASN A 88 5.60 7.14 5.62
N LYS A 89 6.20 6.29 4.77
CA LYS A 89 6.17 4.83 4.97
C LYS A 89 7.03 4.39 6.17
N SER A 90 7.99 5.22 6.60
CA SER A 90 8.88 4.95 7.74
C SER A 90 8.23 5.15 9.11
N ASP A 91 7.12 5.89 9.19
CA ASP A 91 6.36 6.07 10.44
C ASP A 91 5.39 4.91 10.70
N LYS A 92 5.47 3.82 9.93
CA LYS A 92 4.74 2.57 10.19
C LYS A 92 5.38 1.75 11.33
N SER A 93 5.95 2.41 12.33
CA SER A 93 6.24 1.81 13.64
C SER A 93 5.03 1.87 14.57
N ASP A 94 3.87 2.29 14.09
CA ASP A 94 2.65 2.25 14.90
C ASP A 94 2.17 0.80 15.00
N GLU A 95 2.12 0.27 16.22
CA GLU A 95 1.41 -0.95 16.61
C GLU A 95 0.04 -1.08 15.91
N CYS A 96 -0.65 0.05 15.70
CA CYS A 96 -1.82 0.23 14.84
C CYS A 96 -1.75 -0.47 13.46
N CYS A 97 -0.60 -0.43 12.79
CA CYS A 97 -0.40 -1.07 11.48
C CYS A 97 -0.17 -2.58 11.63
N LEU A 98 0.42 -3.03 12.74
CA LEU A 98 0.64 -4.44 13.03
C LEU A 98 -0.67 -5.14 13.39
N THR A 99 -1.51 -4.55 14.24
CA THR A 99 -2.82 -5.11 14.60
C THR A 99 -3.71 -5.26 13.37
N GLU A 100 -3.75 -4.25 12.48
CA GLU A 100 -4.46 -4.41 11.20
C GLU A 100 -3.86 -5.55 10.37
N GLN A 101 -2.55 -5.58 10.15
CA GLN A 101 -1.90 -6.62 9.32
C GLN A 101 -2.09 -8.04 9.88
N ASN A 102 -2.04 -8.19 11.21
CA ASN A 102 -2.12 -9.48 11.88
C ASN A 102 -3.52 -10.07 11.81
N PHE A 103 -4.58 -9.24 11.86
CA PHE A 103 -5.96 -9.71 11.99
C PHE A 103 -6.83 -9.48 10.75
N LYS A 104 -6.37 -8.69 9.77
CA LYS A 104 -7.12 -8.42 8.53
C LYS A 104 -7.46 -9.71 7.78
N GLY A 105 -8.76 -9.91 7.56
CA GLY A 105 -9.30 -11.10 6.88
C GLY A 105 -9.26 -12.39 7.70
N LYS A 106 -8.85 -12.34 8.97
CA LYS A 106 -8.81 -13.52 9.86
C LYS A 106 -9.95 -13.53 10.89
N ILE A 107 -10.57 -12.38 11.15
CA ILE A 107 -11.68 -12.24 12.08
C ILE A 107 -12.99 -12.34 11.30
N VAL A 108 -13.78 -13.38 11.60
CA VAL A 108 -15.07 -13.65 10.98
C VAL A 108 -16.20 -13.43 11.97
N CYS A 109 -17.29 -12.83 11.52
CA CYS A 109 -18.47 -12.59 12.33
C CYS A 109 -19.23 -13.89 12.60
N GLY A 110 -19.39 -14.24 13.88
CA GLY A 110 -20.17 -15.42 14.27
C GLY A 110 -21.68 -15.34 13.98
N GLU A 111 -22.23 -14.15 13.73
CA GLU A 111 -23.66 -13.99 13.40
C GLU A 111 -23.95 -14.19 11.91
N CYS A 112 -23.15 -13.59 11.02
CA CYS A 112 -23.44 -13.55 9.58
C CYS A 112 -22.36 -14.17 8.70
N GLY A 113 -21.24 -14.61 9.27
CA GLY A 113 -20.14 -15.23 8.53
C GLY A 113 -19.26 -14.25 7.73
N GLU A 114 -19.58 -12.95 7.76
CA GLU A 114 -18.82 -11.93 7.05
C GLU A 114 -17.59 -11.47 7.83
N ASN A 115 -16.58 -10.95 7.13
CA ASN A 115 -15.35 -10.49 7.75
C ASN A 115 -15.55 -9.23 8.61
N TYR A 116 -14.78 -9.13 9.68
CA TYR A 116 -14.57 -7.88 10.39
C TYR A 116 -13.57 -6.99 9.65
N HIS A 117 -13.85 -5.68 9.66
CA HIS A 117 -13.02 -4.64 9.08
C HIS A 117 -12.69 -3.60 10.15
N ARG A 118 -11.44 -3.17 10.16
CA ARG A 118 -10.93 -2.12 11.04
C ARG A 118 -11.17 -0.75 10.41
N TYR A 119 -11.70 0.20 11.19
CA TYR A 119 -11.96 1.57 10.78
C TYR A 119 -11.43 2.54 11.83
N LYS A 120 -10.94 3.70 11.38
CA LYS A 120 -10.61 4.81 12.28
C LYS A 120 -11.90 5.52 12.70
N HIS A 121 -12.13 5.63 14.01
CA HIS A 121 -13.28 6.31 14.60
C HIS A 121 -12.79 7.34 15.63
N GLY A 122 -12.66 8.60 15.19
CA GLY A 122 -12.03 9.64 15.99
C GLY A 122 -10.53 9.40 16.12
N GLU A 123 -10.04 9.32 17.37
CA GLU A 123 -8.65 9.02 17.70
C GLU A 123 -8.39 7.51 17.84
N GLU A 124 -9.44 6.70 17.92
CA GLU A 124 -9.36 5.26 18.14
C GLU A 124 -9.65 4.45 16.87
N TYR A 125 -9.36 3.15 16.93
CA TYR A 125 -9.72 2.20 15.89
C TYR A 125 -10.73 1.17 16.42
N ILE A 126 -11.73 0.91 15.59
CA ILE A 126 -12.77 -0.07 15.89
C ILE A 126 -12.88 -1.10 14.77
N TRP A 127 -13.14 -2.34 15.15
CA TRP A 127 -13.42 -3.44 14.26
C TRP A 127 -14.92 -3.69 14.23
N ASN A 128 -15.50 -3.64 13.04
CA ASN A 128 -16.91 -3.90 12.80
C ASN A 128 -17.09 -5.00 11.77
N CYS A 129 -18.14 -5.80 11.94
CA CYS A 129 -18.64 -6.65 10.88
C CYS A 129 -18.88 -5.80 9.61
N SER A 130 -18.32 -6.21 8.48
CA SER A 130 -18.49 -5.52 7.18
C SER A 130 -19.95 -5.41 6.75
N HIS A 131 -20.78 -6.35 7.18
CA HIS A 131 -22.21 -6.40 6.92
C HIS A 131 -23.06 -5.75 8.03
N LYS A 132 -22.44 -5.05 9.00
CA LYS A 132 -23.17 -4.37 10.08
C LYS A 132 -24.15 -3.32 9.55
N VAL A 133 -23.68 -2.47 8.63
CA VAL A 133 -24.51 -1.47 7.94
C VAL A 133 -24.33 -1.63 6.43
N PHE A 134 -25.40 -2.01 5.75
CA PHE A 134 -25.43 -2.09 4.29
C PHE A 134 -26.63 -1.29 3.78
N LYS A 135 -26.46 -0.48 2.72
CA LYS A 135 -27.52 0.38 2.15
C LYS A 135 -28.34 1.16 3.22
N ARG A 136 -27.67 1.71 4.25
CA ARG A 136 -28.27 2.45 5.39
C ARG A 136 -29.25 1.64 6.27
N LYS A 137 -29.23 0.31 6.19
CA LYS A 137 -29.97 -0.58 7.11
C LYS A 137 -28.97 -1.41 7.92
N ILE A 138 -29.36 -1.75 9.15
CA ILE A 138 -28.57 -2.62 10.03
C ILE A 138 -28.90 -4.07 9.66
N PHE A 139 -27.91 -4.83 9.20
CA PHE A 139 -28.09 -6.23 8.79
C PHE A 139 -27.41 -7.22 9.75
N CYS A 140 -26.38 -6.79 10.47
CA CYS A 140 -25.73 -7.58 11.53
C CYS A 140 -25.64 -6.72 12.79
N LYS A 141 -26.00 -7.29 13.94
CA LYS A 141 -26.04 -6.57 15.23
C LYS A 141 -24.84 -6.88 16.12
N ASN A 142 -23.90 -7.69 15.61
CA ASN A 142 -22.71 -8.05 16.35
C ASN A 142 -21.91 -6.82 16.81
N THR A 143 -21.23 -6.99 17.94
CA THR A 143 -20.55 -5.90 18.65
C THR A 143 -19.36 -5.37 17.84
N SER A 144 -19.08 -4.09 18.04
CA SER A 144 -17.81 -3.49 17.64
C SER A 144 -16.73 -3.93 18.64
N LEU A 145 -15.49 -4.10 18.19
CA LEU A 145 -14.34 -4.47 19.03
C LEU A 145 -13.22 -3.43 18.90
N SER A 146 -12.53 -3.09 19.98
CA SER A 146 -11.27 -2.35 19.90
C SER A 146 -10.09 -3.26 19.55
N ASP A 147 -8.96 -2.66 19.19
CA ASP A 147 -7.69 -3.40 19.00
C ASP A 147 -7.31 -4.19 20.27
N GLU A 148 -7.36 -3.53 21.44
CA GLU A 148 -7.07 -4.16 22.74
C GLU A 148 -7.97 -5.37 23.03
N GLN A 149 -9.26 -5.29 22.69
CA GLN A 149 -10.17 -6.41 22.88
C GLN A 149 -9.80 -7.60 21.99
N ILE A 150 -9.42 -7.34 20.73
CA ILE A 150 -8.98 -8.40 19.81
C ILE A 150 -7.71 -9.06 20.29
N GLU A 151 -6.73 -8.28 20.74
CA GLU A 151 -5.46 -8.79 21.24
C GLU A 151 -5.65 -9.62 22.50
N ASN A 152 -6.50 -9.16 23.43
CA ASN A 152 -6.86 -9.93 24.63
C ASN A 152 -7.58 -11.24 24.30
N ILE A 153 -8.49 -11.23 23.31
CA ILE A 153 -9.16 -12.45 22.84
C ILE A 153 -8.12 -13.41 22.22
N TRP A 154 -7.23 -12.90 21.38
CA TRP A 154 -6.19 -13.68 20.74
C TRP A 154 -5.23 -14.31 21.75
N SER A 155 -4.76 -13.54 22.74
CA SER A 155 -3.91 -14.06 23.82
C SER A 155 -4.59 -15.23 24.54
N ARG A 156 -5.86 -15.08 24.91
CA ARG A 156 -6.62 -16.17 25.56
C ARG A 156 -6.78 -17.41 24.69
N ILE A 157 -6.86 -17.25 23.37
CA ILE A 157 -6.90 -18.38 22.43
C ILE A 157 -5.54 -19.07 22.39
N VAL A 158 -4.46 -18.30 22.29
CA VAL A 158 -3.08 -18.82 22.30
C VAL A 158 -2.79 -19.55 23.61
N ASP A 159 -3.18 -19.00 24.75
CA ASP A 159 -3.02 -19.64 26.06
C ASP A 159 -3.73 -21.00 26.12
N LYS A 160 -4.98 -21.06 25.65
CA LYS A 160 -5.72 -22.32 25.55
C LYS A 160 -5.09 -23.35 24.62
N ILE A 161 -4.52 -22.88 23.51
CA ILE A 161 -3.79 -23.73 22.56
C ILE A 161 -2.50 -24.26 23.21
N ASN A 162 -1.79 -23.43 23.97
CA ASN A 162 -0.59 -23.83 24.69
C ASN A 162 -0.90 -24.84 25.80
N GLU A 163 -2.01 -24.66 26.51
CA GLU A 163 -2.51 -25.62 27.52
C GLU A 163 -2.97 -26.94 26.90
N ASN A 164 -3.54 -26.90 25.69
CA ASN A 164 -4.00 -28.08 24.98
C ASN A 164 -3.67 -28.01 23.47
N PRO A 165 -2.44 -28.39 23.07
CA PRO A 165 -2.00 -28.31 21.68
C PRO A 165 -2.83 -29.12 20.70
N LYS A 166 -3.56 -30.14 21.19
CA LYS A 166 -4.48 -30.96 20.36
C LYS A 166 -5.63 -30.15 19.76
N LEU A 167 -5.91 -28.94 20.25
CA LEU A 167 -6.89 -28.03 19.65
C LEU A 167 -6.50 -27.59 18.23
N LEU A 168 -5.22 -27.70 17.86
CA LEU A 168 -4.74 -27.45 16.50
C LEU A 168 -4.89 -28.67 15.57
N GLU A 169 -5.19 -29.85 16.10
CA GLU A 169 -5.43 -31.06 15.31
C GLU A 169 -6.83 -31.01 14.68
N CYS A 170 -7.04 -30.08 13.76
CA CYS A 170 -8.22 -30.09 12.89
C CYS A 170 -8.07 -31.24 11.89
N LYS A 171 -8.90 -32.28 12.03
CA LYS A 171 -9.11 -33.26 10.96
C LYS A 171 -9.62 -32.50 9.73
N GLU A 172 -8.91 -32.62 8.61
CA GLU A 172 -9.34 -32.11 7.30
C GLU A 172 -10.71 -32.70 6.96
N ASN A 173 -11.77 -31.99 7.31
CA ASN A 173 -13.11 -32.31 6.86
C ASN A 173 -13.86 -31.00 6.62
N SER A 174 -13.94 -30.65 5.33
CA SER A 174 -15.00 -29.82 4.73
C SER A 174 -14.93 -28.31 4.93
N LEU A 175 -13.98 -27.64 4.26
CA LEU A 175 -14.16 -26.25 3.81
C LEU A 175 -14.07 -26.16 2.29
N LYS A 176 -14.97 -26.89 1.59
CA LYS A 176 -15.49 -26.40 0.32
C LYS A 176 -16.78 -25.68 0.66
N GLN A 177 -16.80 -24.34 0.67
CA GLN A 177 -17.90 -23.51 0.17
C GLN A 177 -17.43 -22.07 -0.09
N ASN A 178 -17.43 -21.74 -1.39
CA ASN A 178 -17.80 -20.46 -2.00
C ASN A 178 -16.85 -19.26 -1.89
N SER A 179 -15.84 -19.27 -2.76
CA SER A 179 -15.38 -18.05 -3.45
C SER A 179 -16.48 -17.55 -4.41
N GLY A 180 -17.59 -17.08 -3.85
CA GLY A 180 -18.71 -16.49 -4.56
C GLY A 180 -18.47 -15.02 -4.86
N ARG A 181 -17.60 -14.76 -5.84
CA ARG A 181 -17.43 -13.45 -6.45
C ARG A 181 -18.60 -13.21 -7.41
N TYR A 182 -19.71 -12.65 -6.94
CA TYR A 182 -20.83 -12.20 -7.78
C TYR A 182 -21.27 -10.81 -7.32
N GLN A 183 -20.93 -9.77 -8.09
CA GLN A 183 -21.57 -9.27 -9.32
C GLN A 183 -22.63 -8.23 -8.97
N ALA A 184 -22.38 -7.01 -9.44
CA ALA A 184 -23.35 -5.93 -9.41
C ALA A 184 -24.49 -6.23 -10.39
N LEU A 185 -25.71 -6.16 -9.87
CA LEU A 185 -27.00 -6.03 -10.56
C LEU A 185 -27.84 -5.16 -9.61
N ASP A 186 -28.46 -4.04 -9.96
CA ASP A 186 -28.62 -3.25 -11.18
C ASP A 186 -28.38 -1.76 -10.85
#